data_AF-A0A6G4N627-F1
#
_entry.id   AF-A0A6G4N627-F1
#
_cell.length_a   1.000
_cell.length_b   1.000
_cell.length_c   1.000
_cell.angle_alpha   90.00
_cell.angle_beta   90.00
_cell.angle_gamma   90.00
#
_symmetry.space_group_name_H-M   'P 1'
#
loop_
_entity.id
_entity.type
_entity.pdbx_description
1 polymer ?
#
loop_
_entity_poly.entity_id
_entity_poly.type
_entity_poly.pdbx_seq_one_letter_code
_entity_poly.pdbx_strand_id
1 'polypeptide(L)' 'LTYLSNEKSNEKTQFEVTYTRNQDILKNRPGIHYAPPILEKNKEGQRLIVTYEVDWKNKTVKVVDKYSDNKSFREG' A
#
# COMPACT_ATOMS: atom_id res chain seq x y z
N LEU A 1 -13.00 3.67 -10.73
CA LEU A 1 -12.39 2.60 -11.56
C LEU A 1 -11.32 3.24 -12.43
N THR A 2 -10.15 2.64 -12.53
CA THR A 2 -9.09 3.11 -13.44
C THR A 2 -9.04 2.18 -14.65
N TYR A 3 -8.93 2.74 -15.85
CA TYR A 3 -8.83 1.99 -17.09
C TYR A 3 -7.43 2.17 -17.68
N LEU A 4 -6.86 1.07 -18.19
CA LEU A 4 -5.55 1.03 -18.82
C LEU A 4 -5.71 0.49 -20.24
N SER A 5 -4.99 1.09 -21.18
CA SER A 5 -4.85 0.58 -22.54
C SER A 5 -3.50 -0.12 -22.69
N ASN A 6 -3.42 -1.02 -23.67
CA ASN A 6 -2.19 -1.71 -24.03
C ASN A 6 -2.12 -1.82 -25.55
N GLU A 7 -0.98 -1.48 -26.13
CA GLU A 7 -0.75 -1.72 -27.55
C GLU A 7 -0.82 -3.21 -27.85
N LYS A 8 -1.56 -3.60 -28.90
CA LYS A 8 -1.87 -5.02 -29.18
C LYS A 8 -0.63 -5.89 -29.49
N SER A 9 0.50 -5.25 -29.78
CA SER A 9 1.82 -5.85 -29.96
C SER A 9 2.42 -6.32 -28.64
N ASN A 10 2.13 -5.64 -27.53
CA ASN A 10 2.62 -6.04 -26.22
C ASN A 10 1.80 -7.20 -25.65
N GLU A 11 2.44 -8.32 -25.41
CA GLU A 11 1.78 -9.54 -24.98
C GLU A 11 1.59 -9.62 -23.47
N LYS A 12 2.50 -9.00 -22.69
CA LYS A 12 2.49 -9.10 -21.23
C LYS A 12 2.82 -7.77 -20.56
N THR A 13 2.18 -7.51 -19.42
CA THR A 13 2.49 -6.34 -18.58
C THR A 13 2.55 -6.77 -17.12
N GLN A 14 3.49 -6.22 -16.37
CA GLN A 14 3.53 -6.36 -14.92
C GLN A 14 3.00 -5.09 -14.26
N PHE A 15 2.17 -5.27 -13.24
CA PHE A 15 1.62 -4.20 -12.42
C PHE A 15 2.05 -4.43 -10.97
N GLU A 16 2.81 -3.49 -10.42
CA GLU A 16 3.06 -3.42 -8.98
C GLU A 16 1.89 -2.69 -8.31
N VAL A 17 1.23 -3.35 -7.37
CA VAL A 17 0.12 -2.79 -6.60
C VAL A 17 0.51 -2.76 -5.14
N THR A 18 0.51 -1.55 -4.57
CA THR A 18 0.90 -1.32 -3.18
C THR A 18 -0.29 -0.82 -2.37
N TYR A 19 -0.75 -1.64 -1.42
CA TYR A 19 -1.68 -1.21 -0.37
C TYR A 19 -0.87 -0.76 0.84
N THR A 20 -1.12 0.45 1.32
CA THR A 20 -0.44 0.98 2.51
C THR A 20 -1.45 1.45 3.55
N ARG A 21 -1.21 1.09 4.81
CA ARG A 21 -1.89 1.62 5.99
C ARG A 21 -0.91 2.47 6.77
N ASN A 22 -1.17 3.77 6.85
CA ASN A 22 -0.47 4.66 7.78
C ASN A 22 -1.20 4.72 9.12
N GLN A 23 -0.44 4.80 10.21
CA GLN A 23 -0.97 4.81 11.56
C GLN A 23 -0.42 6.02 12.33
N ASP A 24 -1.34 6.87 12.77
CA ASP A 24 -1.10 7.86 13.79
C ASP A 24 -1.10 7.18 15.16
N ILE A 25 -0.25 7.64 16.07
CA ILE A 25 -0.28 7.20 17.47
C ILE A 25 -0.75 8.37 18.34
N LEU A 26 -1.88 8.19 19.01
CA LEU A 26 -2.39 9.12 20.01
C LEU A 26 -2.00 8.62 21.40
N LYS A 27 -1.15 9.37 22.10
CA LYS A 27 -0.71 9.05 23.46
C LYS A 27 -1.48 9.93 24.46
N ASN A 28 -2.25 9.28 25.33
CA ASN A 28 -2.94 9.92 26.45
C ASN A 28 -2.26 9.56 27.76
N ARG A 29 -2.26 10.49 28.72
CA ARG A 29 -1.76 10.24 30.07
C ARG A 29 -2.89 9.69 30.95
N PRO A 30 -2.72 8.53 31.60
CA PRO A 30 -3.67 8.07 32.61
C PRO A 30 -3.54 8.89 33.90
N GLY A 31 -4.63 9.07 34.64
CA GLY A 31 -4.66 9.76 35.93
C GLY A 31 -5.90 10.63 36.11
N ILE A 32 -6.01 11.29 37.27
CA ILE A 32 -7.14 12.18 37.62
C ILE A 32 -6.97 13.62 37.13
N HIS A 33 -5.76 13.98 36.70
CA HIS A 33 -5.46 15.32 36.20
C HIS A 33 -5.37 15.29 34.68
N TYR A 34 -5.90 16.34 34.06
CA TYR A 34 -5.80 16.53 32.63
C TYR A 34 -4.32 16.66 32.22
N ALA A 35 -3.97 15.94 31.15
CA ALA A 35 -2.78 16.21 30.37
C ALA A 35 -3.19 16.24 28.89
N PRO A 36 -2.63 17.18 28.10
CA PRO A 36 -2.93 17.25 26.67
C PRO A 36 -2.47 15.96 25.96
N PRO A 37 -3.32 15.38 25.08
CA PRO A 37 -2.92 14.26 24.22
C PRO A 37 -1.73 14.62 23.32
N ILE A 38 -0.87 13.63 23.04
CA ILE A 38 0.24 13.77 22.09
C ILE A 38 -0.11 12.99 20.83
N LEU A 39 -0.10 13.67 19.68
CA LEU A 39 -0.27 13.05 18.36
C LEU A 39 1.09 12.81 17.71
N GLU A 40 1.39 11.56 17.38
CA GLU A 40 2.51 11.19 16.51
C GLU A 40 1.95 10.78 15.14
N LYS A 41 1.91 11.73 14.21
CA LYS A 41 1.33 11.55 12.87
C LYS A 41 2.18 10.62 11.99
N ASN A 42 1.53 9.69 11.27
CA ASN A 42 2.14 8.68 10.39
C ASN A 42 3.37 8.00 11.03
N LYS A 43 3.27 7.72 12.33
CA LYS A 43 4.37 7.22 13.15
C LYS A 43 4.71 5.78 12.77
N GLU A 44 3.69 4.98 12.53
CA GLU A 44 3.80 3.60 12.08
C GLU A 44 3.10 3.42 10.74
N GLY A 45 3.37 2.28 10.10
CA GLY A 45 2.61 1.86 8.94
C GLY A 45 2.97 0.45 8.50
N GLN A 46 2.11 -0.11 7.66
CA GLN A 46 2.31 -1.40 7.04
C GLN A 46 1.94 -1.30 5.57
N ARG A 47 2.69 -1.97 4.70
CA ARG A 47 2.33 -2.09 3.29
C ARG A 47 2.42 -3.52 2.80
N LEU A 48 1.53 -3.82 1.86
CA LEU A 48 1.48 -5.04 1.08
C LEU A 48 1.72 -4.66 -0.38
N ILE A 49 2.81 -5.16 -0.95
CA ILE A 49 3.21 -4.95 -2.33
C ILE A 49 3.01 -6.27 -3.07
N VAL A 50 2.24 -6.25 -4.15
CA VAL A 50 1.98 -7.44 -4.97
C VAL A 50 2.22 -7.09 -6.42
N THR A 51 3.04 -7.88 -7.09
CA THR A 51 3.30 -7.75 -8.53
C THR A 51 2.45 -8.78 -9.27
N TYR A 52 1.60 -8.29 -10.15
CA TYR A 52 0.74 -9.09 -11.01
C TYR A 52 1.28 -9.07 -12.45
N GLU A 53 1.45 -10.22 -13.07
CA GLU A 53 1.67 -10.33 -14.51
C GLU A 53 0.34 -10.60 -15.21
N VAL A 54 0.02 -9.76 -16.19
CA VAL A 54 -1.15 -9.89 -17.06
C VAL A 54 -0.69 -10.29 -18.46
N ASP A 55 -1.21 -11.41 -18.95
CA ASP A 55 -1.05 -11.86 -20.32
C ASP A 55 -2.26 -11.41 -21.16
N TRP A 56 -2.02 -10.47 -22.06
CA TRP A 56 -3.05 -9.84 -22.89
C TRP A 56 -3.57 -10.75 -24.00
N LYS A 57 -2.76 -11.71 -24.46
CA LYS A 57 -3.16 -12.68 -25.49
C LYS A 57 -4.06 -13.74 -24.87
N ASN A 58 -3.60 -14.33 -23.77
CA ASN A 58 -4.25 -15.45 -23.11
C ASN A 58 -5.35 -15.03 -22.11
N LYS A 59 -5.47 -13.73 -21.81
CA LYS A 59 -6.42 -13.18 -20.82
C LYS A 59 -6.22 -13.79 -19.44
N THR A 60 -4.96 -13.95 -19.02
CA THR A 60 -4.63 -14.52 -17.71
C THR A 60 -3.95 -13.48 -16.82
N VAL A 61 -4.14 -13.64 -15.51
CA VAL A 61 -3.49 -12.82 -14.49
C VAL A 61 -2.85 -13.75 -13.48
N LYS A 62 -1.60 -13.47 -13.09
CA LYS A 62 -0.87 -14.26 -12.11
C LYS A 62 -0.13 -13.36 -11.14
N VAL A 63 -0.06 -13.76 -9.88
CA VAL A 63 0.85 -13.14 -8.92
C VAL A 63 2.25 -13.69 -9.17
N VAL A 64 3.20 -12.81 -9.45
CA VAL A 64 4.60 -13.17 -9.68
C VAL A 64 5.50 -12.78 -8.52
N ASP A 65 5.12 -11.79 -7.73
CA ASP A 65 5.80 -11.42 -6.50
C ASP A 65 4.82 -10.92 -5.43
N LYS A 66 5.15 -11.14 -4.17
CA LYS A 66 4.38 -10.71 -3.01
C LYS A 66 5.30 -10.43 -1.83
N TYR A 67 5.31 -9.18 -1.39
CA TYR A 67 6.11 -8.71 -0.27
C TYR A 67 5.27 -7.87 0.71
N SER A 68 5.61 -7.95 2.00
CA SER A 68 4.97 -7.14 3.05
C SER A 68 6.02 -6.54 3.96
N ASP A 69 5.82 -5.29 4.38
CA ASP A 69 6.69 -4.66 5.38
C ASP A 69 5.96 -3.68 6.32
N ASN A 70 6.71 -3.21 7.31
CA ASN A 70 6.27 -2.25 8.30
C ASN A 70 6.85 -0.86 8.01
N LYS A 71 6.53 -0.29 6.85
CA LYS A 71 6.88 1.09 6.51
C LYS A 71 5.63 1.94 6.31
N SER A 72 5.62 3.12 6.96
CA SER A 72 4.67 4.19 6.65
C SER A 72 4.98 4.79 5.27
N PHE A 73 3.95 5.08 4.48
CA PHE A 73 4.08 5.81 3.23
C PHE A 73 4.10 7.32 3.50
N ARG A 74 5.15 8.00 3.04
CA ARG A 74 5.40 9.44 3.30
C ARG A 74 5.64 10.28 2.05
N GLU A 75 5.66 9.66 0.87
CA GLU A 75 5.88 10.36 -0.40
C GLU A 75 4.52 10.62 -1.06
N GLY A 76 4.12 11.88 -1.18
CA GLY A 76 2.85 12.28 -1.78
C GLY A 76 2.83 13.77 -2.06
#